data_AF-A0A9D7S2T1-F1
#
_entry.id   AF-A0A9D7S2T1-F1
#
_cell.length_a   1.000
_cell.length_b   1.000
_cell.length_c   1.000
_cell.angle_alpha   90.00
_cell.angle_beta   90.00
_cell.angle_gamma   90.00
#
_symmetry.space_group_name_H-M   'P 1'
#
loop_
_entity.id
_entity.type
_entity.pdbx_description
1 polymer ?
#
loop_
_entity_poly.entity_id
_entity_poly.type
_entity_poly.pdbx_seq_one_letter_code
_entity_poly.pdbx_strand_id
1 'polypeptide(L)'
;MGCRGFGRQQRHIATAVAPAQCRWLTALAALLCAALVAPAFACGPDFPVTLLDRREWVMKGLPEGVFDFEVARLLVKPTDTLTVVESDSWEDTTELRAKAEAQGLDASAAAAIAAMRAAGNVDEALGLAADLPRDVALYTAGALAWNQQDFATALEHFQAVSALPAGERPHRGLWASFMEGRAYALNGDSAAAVEAFERTRALARAGASDPLGLAVASLGEQARVQRAAGDAASAVRLYAEQAARGSASGRNSLLFVARDAVVDPAAVDSLLADELGTRLLLAYLYSRYNELIEPDPDNEYPSYDAPADGPRLIALLDRIAAAPKIPDPDRLAAIAYRAGRFEQAGKLAAGVQTPLAAWLRAKLALRDGQLDLAAAAYAEAARAFRPTKCGARCRSAPSTTTASRSSRTAGCRRRPARWRCRAATICRPWKCSMPRQTSIGPMPPTSPSAWSARRN
;
A
#
# COMPACT_ATOMS: atom_id res chain seq x y z
N MET A 1 -19.60 3.08 -84.23
CA MET A 1 -20.54 2.58 -85.26
C MET A 1 -21.02 1.19 -84.87
N GLY A 2 -22.34 0.94 -84.91
CA GLY A 2 -23.01 -0.38 -84.80
C GLY A 2 -23.02 -1.00 -83.39
N CYS A 3 -24.07 -0.99 -82.55
CA CYS A 3 -25.49 -1.30 -82.67
C CYS A 3 -25.85 -2.78 -82.98
N ARG A 4 -26.40 -3.46 -81.95
CA ARG A 4 -27.44 -4.53 -81.95
C ARG A 4 -27.04 -5.90 -82.57
N GLY A 5 -27.52 -7.07 -82.14
CA GLY A 5 -28.50 -7.46 -81.13
C GLY A 5 -28.84 -8.96 -81.26
N PHE A 6 -29.22 -9.55 -80.12
CA PHE A 6 -30.32 -10.52 -79.91
C PHE A 6 -30.33 -11.96 -80.48
N GLY A 7 -30.65 -12.92 -79.59
CA GLY A 7 -31.15 -14.28 -79.91
C GLY A 7 -30.92 -15.28 -78.75
N ARG A 8 -31.70 -15.27 -77.65
CA ARG A 8 -32.93 -16.05 -77.31
C ARG A 8 -32.74 -17.54 -76.92
N GLN A 9 -33.49 -17.89 -75.85
CA GLN A 9 -33.94 -19.19 -75.30
C GLN A 9 -33.07 -19.86 -74.22
N GLN A 10 -33.35 -19.66 -72.92
CA GLN A 10 -34.41 -20.24 -72.05
C GLN A 10 -34.35 -21.76 -71.86
N ARG A 11 -33.95 -22.21 -70.67
CA ARG A 11 -34.68 -23.20 -69.87
C ARG A 11 -34.65 -22.83 -68.39
N HIS A 12 -35.84 -22.71 -67.82
CA HIS A 12 -36.12 -22.49 -66.42
C HIS A 12 -35.91 -23.78 -65.62
N ILE A 13 -35.27 -23.66 -64.44
CA ILE A 13 -35.60 -24.48 -63.27
C ILE A 13 -35.80 -23.49 -62.13
N ALA A 14 -37.06 -23.35 -61.71
CA ALA A 14 -37.45 -22.59 -60.54
C ALA A 14 -37.32 -23.52 -59.33
N THR A 15 -36.46 -23.17 -58.38
CA THR A 15 -36.54 -23.66 -57.00
C THR A 15 -36.89 -22.49 -56.11
N ALA A 16 -38.14 -22.49 -55.64
CA ALA A 16 -38.66 -21.53 -54.68
C ALA A 16 -37.91 -21.68 -53.34
N VAL A 17 -37.27 -20.60 -52.88
CA VAL A 17 -36.77 -20.48 -51.51
C VAL A 17 -37.77 -19.63 -50.73
N ALA A 18 -38.30 -20.21 -49.66
CA ALA A 18 -39.35 -19.65 -48.82
C ALA A 18 -38.96 -18.29 -48.17
N PRO A 19 -39.92 -17.34 -48.01
CA PRO A 19 -39.65 -15.98 -47.55
C PRO A 19 -39.39 -15.85 -46.02
N ALA A 20 -39.42 -16.96 -45.27
CA ALA A 20 -39.32 -16.92 -43.82
C ALA A 20 -37.90 -16.66 -43.30
N GLN A 21 -36.85 -17.09 -44.00
CA GLN A 21 -35.46 -16.97 -43.54
C GLN A 21 -34.89 -15.54 -43.63
N CYS A 22 -35.48 -14.69 -44.48
CA CYS A 22 -35.00 -13.32 -44.69
C CYS A 22 -35.43 -12.34 -43.58
N ARG A 23 -36.54 -12.64 -42.87
CA ARG A 23 -37.04 -11.77 -41.78
C ARG A 23 -36.25 -11.91 -40.48
N TRP A 24 -35.62 -13.07 -40.26
CA TRP A 24 -34.86 -13.34 -39.04
C TRP A 24 -33.48 -12.71 -39.12
N LEU A 25 -32.86 -12.68 -40.30
CA LEU A 25 -31.57 -12.02 -40.52
C LEU A 25 -31.69 -10.49 -40.44
N THR A 26 -32.79 -9.89 -40.94
CA THR A 26 -33.03 -8.46 -40.80
C THR A 26 -33.41 -8.06 -39.38
N ALA A 27 -34.19 -8.88 -38.68
CA ALA A 27 -34.49 -8.67 -37.26
C ALA A 27 -33.23 -8.80 -36.38
N LEU A 28 -32.37 -9.78 -36.65
CA LEU A 28 -31.10 -9.95 -35.92
C LEU A 28 -30.12 -8.81 -36.20
N ALA A 29 -30.03 -8.34 -37.45
CA ALA A 29 -29.21 -7.18 -37.81
C ALA A 29 -29.74 -5.89 -37.18
N ALA A 30 -31.06 -5.68 -37.13
CA ALA A 30 -31.66 -4.54 -36.45
C ALA A 30 -31.44 -4.59 -34.92
N LEU A 31 -31.51 -5.78 -34.30
CA LEU A 31 -31.18 -5.98 -32.88
C LEU A 31 -29.70 -5.75 -32.57
N LEU A 32 -28.79 -6.20 -33.45
CA LEU A 32 -27.35 -5.93 -33.31
C LEU A 32 -27.02 -4.45 -33.51
N CYS A 33 -27.65 -3.77 -34.47
CA CYS A 33 -27.50 -2.32 -34.63
C CYS A 33 -28.09 -1.55 -33.45
N ALA A 34 -29.23 -1.97 -32.88
CA ALA A 34 -29.79 -1.36 -31.69
C ALA A 34 -28.91 -1.59 -30.44
N ALA A 35 -28.27 -2.76 -30.32
CA ALA A 35 -27.32 -3.05 -29.24
C ALA A 35 -25.99 -2.27 -29.37
N LEU A 36 -25.60 -1.86 -30.58
CA LEU A 36 -24.43 -1.03 -30.84
C LEU A 36 -24.68 0.47 -30.64
N VAL A 37 -25.94 0.90 -30.56
CA VAL A 37 -26.33 2.32 -30.31
C VAL A 37 -26.64 2.56 -28.82
N ALA A 38 -26.71 1.51 -28.00
CA ALA A 38 -26.69 1.68 -26.55
C ALA A 38 -25.38 2.39 -26.17
N PRO A 39 -25.42 3.55 -25.49
CA PRO A 39 -24.22 4.18 -24.99
C PRO A 39 -23.54 3.18 -24.06
N ALA A 40 -22.45 2.58 -24.53
CA ALA A 40 -21.54 1.86 -23.67
C ALA A 40 -20.94 2.91 -22.74
N PHE A 41 -21.50 3.03 -21.53
CA PHE A 41 -20.85 3.68 -20.39
C PHE A 41 -19.63 2.83 -20.00
N ALA A 42 -18.64 2.78 -20.90
CA ALA A 42 -17.32 2.22 -20.64
C ALA A 42 -16.50 3.17 -19.75
N CYS A 43 -16.97 4.40 -19.58
CA CYS A 43 -16.54 5.31 -18.52
C CYS A 43 -17.51 5.11 -17.35
N GLY A 44 -17.02 4.56 -16.24
CA GLY A 44 -17.79 4.49 -15.00
C GLY A 44 -18.22 5.89 -14.51
N PRO A 45 -19.19 5.97 -13.60
CA PRO A 45 -19.74 7.24 -13.09
C PRO A 45 -18.71 8.18 -12.44
N ASP A 46 -17.49 7.68 -12.21
CA ASP A 46 -16.38 8.40 -11.55
C ASP A 46 -15.27 8.87 -12.50
N PHE A 47 -15.49 8.89 -13.82
CA PHE A 47 -14.60 9.66 -14.70
C PHE A 47 -15.04 11.13 -14.64
N PRO A 48 -14.32 12.02 -13.96
CA PRO A 48 -14.75 13.40 -13.87
C PRO A 48 -14.66 14.00 -15.29
N VAL A 49 -15.81 14.31 -15.88
CA VAL A 49 -15.95 15.07 -17.14
C VAL A 49 -15.32 16.47 -17.05
N THR A 50 -14.86 16.86 -15.86
CA THR A 50 -14.14 18.10 -15.53
C THR A 50 -12.92 18.37 -16.41
N LEU A 51 -12.29 17.35 -17.02
CA LEU A 51 -11.19 17.56 -17.98
C LEU A 51 -11.60 18.42 -19.19
N LEU A 52 -12.85 18.28 -19.66
CA LEU A 52 -13.37 19.06 -20.78
C LEU A 52 -14.07 20.34 -20.30
N ASP A 53 -14.86 20.23 -19.24
CA ASP A 53 -15.74 21.30 -18.77
C ASP A 53 -15.01 22.36 -17.93
N ARG A 54 -13.94 21.94 -17.23
CA ARG A 54 -13.09 22.77 -16.37
C ARG A 54 -11.63 22.71 -16.79
N ARG A 55 -11.38 22.60 -18.10
CA ARG A 55 -10.03 22.45 -18.68
C ARG A 55 -9.03 23.47 -18.14
N GLU A 56 -9.40 24.74 -18.07
CA GLU A 56 -8.51 25.79 -17.58
C GLU A 56 -8.09 25.53 -16.13
N TRP A 57 -9.04 25.15 -15.28
CA TRP A 57 -8.80 24.82 -13.88
C TRP A 57 -7.95 23.55 -13.75
N VAL A 58 -8.29 22.47 -14.46
CA VAL A 58 -7.53 21.20 -14.43
C VAL A 58 -6.09 21.38 -14.93
N MET A 59 -5.90 22.19 -15.98
CA MET A 59 -4.57 22.46 -16.53
C MET A 59 -3.73 23.34 -15.59
N LYS A 60 -4.35 24.18 -14.75
CA LYS A 60 -3.67 25.00 -13.75
C LYS A 60 -3.50 24.30 -12.40
N GLY A 61 -4.35 23.34 -12.05
CA GLY A 61 -4.26 22.57 -10.82
C GLY A 61 -3.00 21.69 -10.76
N LEU A 62 -2.39 21.59 -9.59
CA LEU A 62 -1.30 20.66 -9.32
C LEU A 62 -1.86 19.49 -8.49
N PRO A 63 -1.82 18.24 -8.99
CA PRO A 63 -2.30 17.09 -8.23
C PRO A 63 -1.55 16.89 -6.91
N GLU A 64 -2.26 16.31 -5.95
CA GLU A 64 -1.69 15.97 -4.65
C GLU A 64 -0.85 14.70 -4.68
N GLY A 65 0.02 14.55 -3.68
CA GLY A 65 0.71 13.30 -3.42
C GLY A 65 -0.17 12.27 -2.70
N VAL A 66 0.33 11.05 -2.59
CA VAL A 66 -0.28 10.01 -1.75
C VAL A 66 0.59 9.81 -0.52
N PHE A 67 0.04 10.01 0.67
CA PHE A 67 0.82 9.98 1.93
C PHE A 67 1.65 8.70 2.06
N ASP A 68 1.01 7.54 1.91
CA ASP A 68 1.66 6.23 1.96
C ASP A 68 2.85 6.08 1.01
N PHE A 69 2.74 6.67 -0.18
CA PHE A 69 3.79 6.64 -1.19
C PHE A 69 4.98 7.51 -0.76
N GLU A 70 4.72 8.69 -0.22
CA GLU A 70 5.75 9.60 0.30
C GLU A 70 6.46 8.97 1.50
N VAL A 71 5.70 8.49 2.50
CA VAL A 71 6.28 8.02 3.75
C VAL A 71 7.05 6.70 3.64
N ALA A 72 6.69 5.84 2.67
CA ALA A 72 7.44 4.61 2.37
C ALA A 72 8.86 4.87 1.85
N ARG A 73 9.20 6.11 1.48
CA ARG A 73 10.47 6.49 0.84
C ARG A 73 11.24 7.55 1.63
N LEU A 74 10.84 7.84 2.86
CA LEU A 74 11.57 8.76 3.74
C LEU A 74 12.99 8.26 4.00
N LEU A 75 13.17 6.94 4.02
CA LEU A 75 14.46 6.27 4.11
C LEU A 75 14.67 5.34 2.92
N VAL A 76 15.94 5.11 2.59
CA VAL A 76 16.33 4.06 1.64
C VAL A 76 15.91 2.71 2.21
N LYS A 77 15.28 1.87 1.38
CA LYS A 77 14.89 0.52 1.77
C LYS A 77 16.12 -0.25 2.30
N PRO A 78 16.10 -0.72 3.56
CA PRO A 78 17.18 -1.52 4.10
C PRO A 78 17.39 -2.82 3.30
N THR A 79 18.64 -3.25 3.21
CA THR A 79 19.04 -4.49 2.50
C THR A 79 19.10 -5.71 3.43
N ASP A 80 18.59 -5.60 4.65
CA ASP A 80 18.53 -6.72 5.59
C ASP A 80 17.42 -7.73 5.24
N THR A 81 17.45 -8.87 5.91
CA THR A 81 16.52 -9.99 5.70
C THR A 81 15.30 -9.93 6.60
N LEU A 82 15.08 -8.81 7.31
CA LEU A 82 13.96 -8.66 8.22
C LEU A 82 12.64 -8.70 7.43
N THR A 83 11.72 -9.54 7.87
CA THR A 83 10.47 -9.79 7.16
C THR A 83 9.33 -9.02 7.80
N VAL A 84 8.51 -8.38 6.97
CA VAL A 84 7.24 -7.77 7.41
C VAL A 84 6.17 -8.85 7.38
N VAL A 85 5.53 -9.08 8.52
CA VAL A 85 4.35 -9.94 8.63
C VAL A 85 3.26 -9.12 9.31
N GLU A 86 2.23 -8.79 8.55
CA GLU A 86 1.07 -8.01 9.01
C GLU A 86 -0.17 -8.74 8.53
N SER A 87 -1.19 -8.84 9.37
CA SER A 87 -2.45 -9.49 9.03
C SER A 87 -3.43 -8.50 8.41
N ASP A 88 -4.10 -8.91 7.35
CA ASP A 88 -5.21 -8.13 6.78
C ASP A 88 -6.47 -8.26 7.67
N SER A 89 -7.40 -7.30 7.57
CA SER A 89 -8.63 -7.29 8.37
C SER A 89 -9.55 -8.51 8.17
N TRP A 90 -9.26 -9.33 7.15
CA TRP A 90 -10.03 -10.52 6.77
C TRP A 90 -9.41 -11.82 7.29
N GLU A 91 -8.24 -11.76 7.93
CA GLU A 91 -7.53 -12.95 8.42
C GLU A 91 -7.84 -13.21 9.90
N ASP A 92 -8.00 -14.50 10.25
CA ASP A 92 -8.09 -14.90 11.65
C ASP A 92 -6.70 -14.90 12.29
N THR A 93 -6.42 -13.84 13.05
CA THR A 93 -5.17 -13.68 13.80
C THR A 93 -4.89 -14.83 14.79
N THR A 94 -5.93 -15.53 15.27
CA THR A 94 -5.78 -16.70 16.14
C THR A 94 -5.21 -17.88 15.37
N GLU A 95 -5.72 -18.14 14.17
CA GLU A 95 -5.25 -19.21 13.29
C GLU A 95 -3.80 -18.95 12.84
N LEU A 96 -3.50 -17.70 12.43
CA LEU A 96 -2.15 -17.28 12.06
C LEU A 96 -1.15 -17.50 13.20
N ARG A 97 -1.52 -17.11 14.42
CA ARG A 97 -0.70 -17.32 15.61
C ARG A 97 -0.50 -18.80 15.91
N ALA A 98 -1.56 -19.61 15.88
CA ALA A 98 -1.47 -21.05 16.15
C ALA A 98 -0.55 -21.75 15.15
N LYS A 99 -0.62 -21.36 13.86
CA LYS A 99 0.27 -21.86 12.82
C LYS A 99 1.73 -21.48 13.07
N ALA A 100 2.00 -20.24 13.45
CA ALA A 100 3.35 -19.80 13.80
C ALA A 100 3.88 -20.51 15.06
N GLU A 101 3.02 -20.76 16.04
CA GLU A 101 3.38 -21.48 17.27
C GLU A 101 3.76 -22.93 17.00
N ALA A 102 3.07 -23.62 16.09
CA ALA A 102 3.39 -25.00 15.72
C ALA A 102 4.61 -25.14 14.80
N GLN A 103 5.10 -24.04 14.21
CA GLN A 103 6.17 -24.11 13.21
C GLN A 103 7.49 -24.61 13.82
N GLY A 104 8.04 -25.68 13.23
CA GLY A 104 9.30 -26.28 13.65
C GLY A 104 9.18 -27.23 14.85
N LEU A 105 7.96 -27.51 15.32
CA LEU A 105 7.69 -28.43 16.43
C LEU A 105 7.08 -29.75 15.93
N ASP A 106 7.04 -30.76 16.79
CA ASP A 106 6.34 -32.01 16.52
C ASP A 106 4.81 -31.82 16.47
N ALA A 107 4.11 -32.84 15.97
CA ALA A 107 2.65 -32.79 15.79
C ALA A 107 1.86 -32.74 17.11
N SER A 108 2.42 -33.24 18.22
CA SER A 108 1.80 -33.20 19.55
C SER A 108 1.92 -31.84 20.23
N ALA A 109 2.93 -31.04 19.87
CA ALA A 109 3.23 -29.76 20.50
C ALA A 109 2.06 -28.77 20.44
N ALA A 110 1.32 -28.74 19.33
CA ALA A 110 0.20 -27.81 19.15
C ALA A 110 -0.90 -28.03 20.20
N ALA A 111 -1.22 -29.29 20.52
CA ALA A 111 -2.22 -29.64 21.52
C ALA A 111 -1.74 -29.28 22.93
N ALA A 112 -0.47 -29.54 23.25
CA ALA A 112 0.12 -29.16 24.54
C ALA A 112 0.12 -27.63 24.72
N ILE A 113 0.56 -26.86 23.71
CA ILE A 113 0.54 -25.38 23.75
C ILE A 113 -0.88 -24.85 23.96
N ALA A 114 -1.87 -25.42 23.27
CA ALA A 114 -3.27 -25.03 23.44
C ALA A 114 -3.79 -25.34 24.85
N ALA A 115 -3.44 -26.50 25.41
CA ALA A 115 -3.80 -26.87 26.78
C ALA A 115 -3.16 -25.94 27.81
N MET A 116 -1.86 -25.64 27.68
CA MET A 116 -1.15 -24.69 28.54
C MET A 116 -1.80 -23.30 28.51
N ARG A 117 -2.19 -22.80 27.33
CA ARG A 117 -2.85 -21.48 27.18
C ARG A 117 -4.26 -21.44 27.78
N ALA A 118 -4.89 -22.59 27.99
CA ALA A 118 -6.22 -22.72 28.59
C ALA A 118 -6.20 -23.00 30.10
N ALA A 119 -5.01 -23.21 30.69
CA ALA A 119 -4.85 -23.47 32.12
C ALA A 119 -5.29 -22.26 32.96
N GLY A 120 -5.64 -22.51 34.23
CA GLY A 120 -6.08 -21.46 35.15
C GLY A 120 -4.92 -20.59 35.64
N ASN A 121 -3.72 -21.16 35.74
CA ASN A 121 -2.51 -20.47 36.21
C ASN A 121 -1.24 -21.06 35.59
N VAL A 122 -0.11 -20.38 35.82
CA VAL A 122 1.21 -20.75 35.32
C VAL A 122 1.66 -22.14 35.76
N ASP A 123 1.48 -22.49 37.04
CA ASP A 123 1.97 -23.78 37.57
C ASP A 123 1.22 -24.96 36.91
N GLU A 124 -0.09 -24.82 36.77
CA GLU A 124 -0.92 -25.78 36.03
C GLU A 124 -0.49 -25.85 34.56
N ALA A 125 -0.24 -24.72 33.92
CA ALA A 125 0.25 -24.69 32.54
C ALA A 125 1.57 -25.45 32.40
N LEU A 126 2.55 -25.20 33.28
CA LEU A 126 3.83 -25.90 33.25
C LEU A 126 3.69 -27.41 33.49
N GLY A 127 2.73 -27.83 34.33
CA GLY A 127 2.38 -29.24 34.50
C GLY A 127 1.81 -29.90 33.22
N LEU A 128 1.20 -29.11 32.33
CA LEU A 128 0.65 -29.54 31.03
C LEU A 128 1.66 -29.49 29.88
N ALA A 129 2.89 -29.03 30.11
CA ALA A 129 3.88 -28.86 29.06
C ALA A 129 4.33 -30.18 28.40
N ALA A 130 4.15 -31.33 29.07
CA ALA A 130 4.54 -32.65 28.58
C ALA A 130 6.00 -32.65 28.07
N ASP A 131 6.25 -33.12 26.84
CA ASP A 131 7.58 -33.21 26.23
C ASP A 131 7.98 -31.94 25.43
N LEU A 132 7.28 -30.82 25.63
CA LEU A 132 7.61 -29.58 24.92
C LEU A 132 9.05 -29.12 25.19
N PRO A 133 9.75 -28.56 24.18
CA PRO A 133 11.02 -27.88 24.40
C PRO A 133 10.89 -26.81 25.49
N ARG A 134 11.94 -26.68 26.31
CA ARG A 134 11.92 -25.80 27.50
C ARG A 134 11.61 -24.35 27.16
N ASP A 135 12.14 -23.84 26.05
CA ASP A 135 11.86 -22.48 25.59
C ASP A 135 10.39 -22.28 25.16
N VAL A 136 9.78 -23.31 24.57
CA VAL A 136 8.36 -23.33 24.22
C VAL A 136 7.49 -23.35 25.46
N ALA A 137 7.79 -24.22 26.43
CA ALA A 137 7.02 -24.31 27.68
C ALA A 137 7.06 -23.00 28.47
N LEU A 138 8.25 -22.45 28.72
CA LEU A 138 8.42 -21.19 29.46
C LEU A 138 7.75 -20.00 28.74
N TYR A 139 7.93 -19.89 27.42
CA TYR A 139 7.25 -18.84 26.65
C TYR A 139 5.73 -18.96 26.73
N THR A 140 5.20 -20.18 26.66
CA THR A 140 3.75 -20.42 26.68
C THR A 140 3.16 -20.08 28.06
N ALA A 141 3.88 -20.40 29.14
CA ALA A 141 3.52 -19.98 30.49
C ALA A 141 3.52 -18.45 30.66
N GLY A 142 4.56 -17.77 30.16
CA GLY A 142 4.60 -16.30 30.12
C GLY A 142 3.48 -15.68 29.29
N ALA A 143 3.13 -16.32 28.16
CA ALA A 143 2.01 -15.87 27.32
C ALA A 143 0.63 -16.07 27.98
N LEU A 144 0.46 -17.10 28.82
CA LEU A 144 -0.73 -17.27 29.65
C LEU A 144 -0.84 -16.12 30.66
N ALA A 145 0.22 -15.86 31.44
CA ALA A 145 0.25 -14.77 32.41
C ALA A 145 -0.01 -13.40 31.75
N TRP A 146 0.58 -13.17 30.57
CA TRP A 146 0.34 -11.96 29.78
C TRP A 146 -1.15 -11.77 29.44
N ASN A 147 -1.82 -12.84 28.99
CA ASN A 147 -3.24 -12.79 28.64
C ASN A 147 -4.14 -12.56 29.87
N GLN A 148 -3.67 -12.95 31.05
CA GLN A 148 -4.31 -12.68 32.34
C GLN A 148 -3.95 -11.29 32.90
N GLN A 149 -3.20 -10.48 32.15
CA GLN A 149 -2.70 -9.15 32.54
C GLN A 149 -1.74 -9.16 33.73
N ASP A 150 -1.16 -10.31 34.08
CA ASP A 150 -0.08 -10.41 35.05
C ASP A 150 1.27 -10.21 34.34
N PHE A 151 1.60 -8.93 34.10
CA PHE A 151 2.80 -8.56 33.34
C PHE A 151 4.10 -8.81 34.09
N ALA A 152 4.07 -8.87 35.42
CA ALA A 152 5.25 -9.18 36.23
C ALA A 152 5.63 -10.65 36.07
N THR A 153 4.68 -11.56 36.30
CA THR A 153 4.90 -13.00 36.09
C THR A 153 5.21 -13.31 34.63
N ALA A 154 4.54 -12.65 33.67
CA ALA A 154 4.85 -12.81 32.26
C ALA A 154 6.32 -12.46 31.94
N LEU A 155 6.80 -11.33 32.47
CA LEU A 155 8.19 -10.87 32.29
C LEU A 155 9.19 -11.89 32.85
N GLU A 156 8.95 -12.42 34.06
CA GLU A 156 9.82 -13.43 34.67
C GLU A 156 9.98 -14.67 33.76
N HIS A 157 8.90 -15.16 33.16
CA HIS A 157 8.97 -16.29 32.25
C HIS A 157 9.64 -15.97 30.91
N PHE A 158 9.42 -14.77 30.35
CA PHE A 158 10.13 -14.38 29.13
C PHE A 158 11.64 -14.24 29.39
N GLN A 159 12.03 -13.65 30.52
CA GLN A 159 13.43 -13.60 30.96
C GLN A 159 14.01 -15.00 31.17
N ALA A 160 13.23 -15.94 31.73
CA ALA A 160 13.66 -17.32 31.89
C ALA A 160 13.98 -17.99 30.53
N VAL A 161 13.24 -17.67 29.46
CA VAL A 161 13.58 -18.11 28.09
C VAL A 161 14.89 -17.48 27.62
N SER A 162 15.07 -16.17 27.81
CA SER A 162 16.29 -15.46 27.40
C SER A 162 17.54 -15.92 28.16
N ALA A 163 17.38 -16.36 29.40
CA ALA A 163 18.44 -16.91 30.25
C ALA A 163 18.91 -18.31 29.82
N LEU A 164 18.13 -19.03 28.99
CA LEU A 164 18.56 -20.32 28.45
C LEU A 164 19.78 -20.16 27.53
N PRO A 165 20.69 -21.16 27.50
CA PRO A 165 21.75 -21.22 26.50
C PRO A 165 21.20 -21.09 25.08
N ALA A 166 21.96 -20.48 24.16
CA ALA A 166 21.48 -20.23 22.80
C ALA A 166 20.96 -21.50 22.07
N GLY A 167 21.59 -22.65 22.32
CA GLY A 167 21.15 -23.94 21.77
C GLY A 167 19.84 -24.50 22.37
N GLU A 168 19.40 -23.98 23.52
CA GLU A 168 18.19 -24.40 24.23
C GLU A 168 16.99 -23.46 24.00
N ARG A 169 17.19 -22.34 23.28
CA ARG A 169 16.12 -21.39 22.93
C ARG A 169 15.89 -21.14 21.43
N PRO A 170 15.97 -22.16 20.55
CA PRO A 170 15.88 -21.94 19.10
C PRO A 170 14.49 -21.55 18.60
N HIS A 171 13.42 -21.86 19.35
CA HIS A 171 12.04 -21.64 18.91
C HIS A 171 11.44 -20.33 19.42
N ARG A 172 11.80 -19.93 20.65
CA ARG A 172 11.15 -18.82 21.37
C ARG A 172 12.09 -17.75 21.89
N GLY A 173 13.41 -17.87 21.71
CA GLY A 173 14.35 -16.84 22.15
C GLY A 173 14.07 -15.45 21.57
N LEU A 174 13.72 -15.36 20.28
CA LEU A 174 13.37 -14.08 19.63
C LEU A 174 12.03 -13.54 20.14
N TRP A 175 11.04 -14.42 20.31
CA TRP A 175 9.69 -14.01 20.72
C TRP A 175 9.66 -13.54 22.17
N ALA A 176 10.40 -14.23 23.05
CA ALA A 176 10.60 -13.82 24.43
C ALA A 176 11.24 -12.43 24.50
N SER A 177 12.29 -12.16 23.71
CA SER A 177 12.91 -10.83 23.64
C SER A 177 11.92 -9.74 23.22
N PHE A 178 11.02 -10.02 22.28
CA PHE A 178 9.99 -9.07 21.88
C PHE A 178 8.98 -8.80 23.01
N MET A 179 8.55 -9.85 23.69
CA MET A 179 7.56 -9.75 24.76
C MET A 179 8.14 -9.14 26.05
N GLU A 180 9.41 -9.38 26.37
CA GLU A 180 10.17 -8.64 27.38
C GLU A 180 10.07 -7.14 27.11
N GLY A 181 10.34 -6.70 25.88
CA GLY A 181 10.27 -5.29 25.52
C GLY A 181 8.91 -4.67 25.80
N ARG A 182 7.83 -5.39 25.47
CA ARG A 182 6.46 -4.94 25.76
C ARG A 182 6.15 -4.91 27.25
N ALA A 183 6.60 -5.92 28.01
CA ALA A 183 6.40 -5.98 29.45
C ALA A 183 7.17 -4.87 30.19
N TYR A 184 8.44 -4.64 29.83
CA TYR A 184 9.24 -3.54 30.35
C TYR A 184 8.58 -2.18 30.08
N ALA A 185 8.08 -1.95 28.86
CA ALA A 185 7.39 -0.71 28.51
C ALA A 185 6.13 -0.48 29.37
N LEU A 186 5.33 -1.52 29.61
CA LEU A 186 4.15 -1.43 30.48
C LEU A 186 4.50 -1.18 31.95
N ASN A 187 5.63 -1.72 32.41
CA ASN A 187 6.15 -1.51 33.75
C ASN A 187 6.90 -0.17 33.90
N GLY A 188 7.01 0.63 32.83
CA GLY A 188 7.68 1.93 32.84
C GLY A 188 9.21 1.90 32.66
N ASP A 189 9.82 0.72 32.49
CA ASP A 189 11.25 0.59 32.22
C ASP A 189 11.53 0.76 30.72
N SER A 190 11.58 2.02 30.29
CA SER A 190 11.80 2.37 28.88
C SER A 190 13.17 1.93 28.36
N ALA A 191 14.20 1.92 29.22
CA ALA A 191 15.55 1.55 28.82
C ALA A 191 15.65 0.05 28.53
N ALA A 192 15.13 -0.78 29.44
CA ALA A 192 15.08 -2.23 29.23
C ALA A 192 14.16 -2.60 28.06
N ALA A 193 13.06 -1.86 27.86
CA ALA A 193 12.19 -2.05 26.71
C ALA A 193 12.93 -1.85 25.38
N VAL A 194 13.66 -0.74 25.25
CA VAL A 194 14.48 -0.42 24.08
C VAL A 194 15.52 -1.52 23.81
N GLU A 195 16.25 -1.95 24.85
CA GLU A 195 17.28 -2.99 24.71
C GLU A 195 16.66 -4.31 24.20
N ALA A 196 15.51 -4.71 24.74
CA ALA A 196 14.83 -5.94 24.35
C ALA A 196 14.31 -5.91 22.90
N PHE A 197 13.82 -4.76 22.42
CA PHE A 197 13.43 -4.58 21.01
C PHE A 197 14.64 -4.61 20.06
N GLU A 198 15.76 -3.99 20.46
CA GLU A 198 17.02 -4.05 19.70
C GLU A 198 17.56 -5.48 19.61
N ARG A 199 17.53 -6.20 20.73
CA ARG A 199 17.91 -7.62 20.81
C ARG A 199 17.03 -8.49 19.91
N THR A 200 15.73 -8.24 19.84
CA THR A 200 14.80 -8.94 18.92
C THR A 200 15.29 -8.82 17.46
N ARG A 201 15.66 -7.62 17.03
CA ARG A 201 16.18 -7.40 15.67
C ARG A 201 17.55 -8.02 15.46
N ALA A 202 18.42 -7.99 16.46
CA ALA A 202 19.73 -8.63 16.40
C ALA A 202 19.59 -10.15 16.22
N LEU A 203 18.69 -10.80 16.96
CA LEU A 203 18.41 -12.24 16.84
C LEU A 203 17.90 -12.61 15.44
N ALA A 204 16.98 -11.83 14.87
CA ALA A 204 16.49 -12.07 13.51
C ALA A 204 17.60 -11.94 12.46
N ARG A 205 18.46 -10.91 12.57
CA ARG A 205 19.61 -10.74 11.67
C ARG A 205 20.65 -11.86 11.81
N ALA A 206 20.76 -12.45 13.00
CA ALA A 206 21.60 -13.63 13.25
C ALA A 206 20.97 -14.94 12.73
N GLY A 207 19.76 -14.90 12.16
CA GLY A 207 19.10 -16.05 11.55
C GLY A 207 18.10 -16.78 12.44
N ALA A 208 17.71 -16.21 13.59
CA ALA A 208 16.62 -16.75 14.39
C ALA A 208 15.29 -16.75 13.60
N SER A 209 14.46 -17.77 13.80
CA SER A 209 13.16 -17.89 13.15
C SER A 209 12.22 -16.76 13.60
N ASP A 210 11.70 -15.99 12.64
CA ASP A 210 10.76 -14.88 12.87
C ASP A 210 9.51 -14.98 11.98
N PRO A 211 8.67 -16.02 12.14
CA PRO A 211 7.51 -16.24 11.27
C PRO A 211 6.37 -15.24 11.54
N LEU A 212 6.45 -14.47 12.63
CA LEU A 212 5.49 -13.43 13.01
C LEU A 212 5.98 -12.02 12.67
N GLY A 213 7.17 -11.87 12.06
CA GLY A 213 7.74 -10.56 11.70
C GLY A 213 7.98 -9.64 12.90
N LEU A 214 8.23 -10.21 14.08
CA LEU A 214 8.40 -9.49 15.35
C LEU A 214 9.61 -8.55 15.32
N ALA A 215 10.65 -8.87 14.54
CA ALA A 215 11.79 -8.00 14.40
C ALA A 215 11.40 -6.66 13.75
N VAL A 216 10.58 -6.67 12.68
CA VAL A 216 10.08 -5.42 12.09
C VAL A 216 9.06 -4.76 13.01
N ALA A 217 8.15 -5.52 13.63
CA ALA A 217 7.16 -4.98 14.57
C ALA A 217 7.82 -4.27 15.77
N SER A 218 8.99 -4.76 16.23
CA SER A 218 9.75 -4.16 17.33
C SER A 218 10.19 -2.70 17.07
N LEU A 219 10.33 -2.28 15.81
CA LEU A 219 10.62 -0.89 15.47
C LEU A 219 9.45 0.01 15.90
N GLY A 220 8.22 -0.41 15.62
CA GLY A 220 7.02 0.33 15.97
C GLY A 220 6.77 0.34 17.48
N GLU A 221 7.01 -0.77 18.18
CA GLU A 221 6.92 -0.81 19.64
C GLU A 221 7.95 0.13 20.31
N GLN A 222 9.21 0.07 19.87
CA GLN A 222 10.26 0.96 20.36
C GLN A 222 9.95 2.43 20.05
N ALA A 223 9.40 2.72 18.87
CA ALA A 223 8.98 4.07 18.51
C ALA A 223 7.88 4.61 19.44
N ARG A 224 6.96 3.76 19.92
CA ARG A 224 5.97 4.15 20.94
C ARG A 224 6.61 4.48 22.27
N VAL A 225 7.63 3.73 22.70
CA VAL A 225 8.40 4.05 23.91
C VAL A 225 9.06 5.43 23.78
N GLN A 226 9.75 5.68 22.66
CA GLN A 226 10.39 6.99 22.41
C GLN A 226 9.39 8.14 22.39
N ARG A 227 8.23 7.93 21.75
CA ARG A 227 7.17 8.93 21.68
C ARG A 227 6.58 9.24 23.06
N ALA A 228 6.37 8.22 23.90
CA ALA A 228 5.90 8.42 25.27
C ALA A 228 6.91 9.24 26.11
N ALA A 229 8.20 9.13 25.81
CA ALA A 229 9.25 9.95 26.40
C ALA A 229 9.38 11.37 25.81
N GLY A 230 8.55 11.73 24.82
CA GLY A 230 8.59 13.04 24.14
C GLY A 230 9.60 13.13 23.00
N ASP A 231 10.32 12.05 22.68
CA ASP A 231 11.28 12.01 21.58
C ASP A 231 10.59 11.63 20.26
N ALA A 232 9.90 12.62 19.68
CA ALA A 232 9.21 12.45 18.41
C ALA A 232 10.17 12.16 17.24
N ALA A 233 11.38 12.74 17.26
CA ALA A 233 12.36 12.56 16.18
C ALA A 233 12.85 11.10 16.10
N SER A 234 13.20 10.49 17.24
CA SER A 234 13.56 9.07 17.30
C SER A 234 12.40 8.16 16.91
N ALA A 235 11.17 8.50 17.33
CA ALA A 235 9.98 7.75 16.93
C ALA A 235 9.76 7.79 15.40
N VAL A 236 9.89 8.96 14.77
CA VAL A 236 9.79 9.10 13.30
C VAL A 236 10.84 8.25 12.59
N ARG A 237 12.08 8.22 13.08
CA ARG A 237 13.14 7.39 12.50
C ARG A 237 12.79 5.91 12.49
N LEU A 238 12.34 5.40 13.64
CA LEU A 238 11.97 3.98 13.79
C LEU A 238 10.75 3.60 12.94
N TYR A 239 9.70 4.44 12.91
CA TYR A 239 8.55 4.19 12.05
C TYR A 239 8.90 4.31 10.55
N ALA A 240 9.79 5.22 10.17
CA ALA A 240 10.27 5.34 8.79
C ALA A 240 11.10 4.12 8.37
N GLU A 241 11.91 3.55 9.27
CA GLU A 241 12.60 2.29 9.03
C GLU A 241 11.63 1.12 8.84
N GLN A 242 10.55 1.11 9.61
CA GLN A 242 9.48 0.12 9.47
C GLN A 242 8.77 0.28 8.12
N ALA A 243 8.38 1.51 7.77
CA ALA A 243 7.72 1.85 6.51
C ALA A 243 8.59 1.55 5.27
N ALA A 244 9.90 1.82 5.34
CA ALA A 244 10.84 1.55 4.25
C ALA A 244 10.98 0.04 3.93
N ARG A 245 10.64 -0.84 4.87
CA ARG A 245 10.54 -2.29 4.66
C ARG A 245 9.21 -2.74 4.05
N GLY A 246 8.23 -1.83 3.91
CA GLY A 246 6.92 -2.08 3.32
C GLY A 246 5.78 -2.22 4.33
N SER A 247 6.04 -2.01 5.62
CA SER A 247 5.02 -2.10 6.69
C SER A 247 3.91 -1.05 6.49
N ALA A 248 2.65 -1.51 6.47
CA ALA A 248 1.48 -0.64 6.55
C ALA A 248 1.35 -0.03 7.94
N SER A 249 1.67 -0.78 9.00
CA SER A 249 1.65 -0.27 10.37
C SER A 249 2.60 0.93 10.54
N GLY A 250 3.84 0.83 10.05
CA GLY A 250 4.81 1.93 10.10
C GLY A 250 4.35 3.18 9.34
N ARG A 251 3.71 3.01 8.17
CA ARG A 251 3.13 4.13 7.40
C ARG A 251 1.98 4.80 8.16
N ASN A 252 1.07 4.02 8.73
CA ASN A 252 -0.04 4.53 9.54
C ASN A 252 0.45 5.23 10.81
N SER A 253 1.48 4.69 11.47
CA SER A 253 2.09 5.32 12.64
C SER A 253 2.71 6.69 12.32
N LEU A 254 3.37 6.84 11.18
CA LEU A 254 3.86 8.14 10.72
C LEU A 254 2.73 9.14 10.49
N LEU A 255 1.58 8.69 9.98
CA LEU A 255 0.40 9.55 9.83
C LEU A 255 -0.11 10.04 11.20
N PHE A 256 -0.21 9.16 12.19
CA PHE A 256 -0.61 9.55 13.54
C PHE A 256 0.40 10.52 14.18
N VAL A 257 1.70 10.29 14.01
CA VAL A 257 2.72 11.24 14.49
C VAL A 257 2.56 12.62 13.84
N ALA A 258 2.34 12.68 12.53
CA ALA A 258 2.14 13.94 11.83
C ALA A 258 0.87 14.67 12.29
N ARG A 259 -0.25 13.95 12.39
CA ARG A 259 -1.54 14.51 12.86
C ARG A 259 -1.44 15.06 14.27
N ASP A 260 -0.80 14.32 15.17
CA ASP A 260 -0.65 14.75 16.56
C ASP A 260 0.29 15.96 16.65
N ALA A 261 1.33 16.01 15.82
CA ALA A 261 2.28 17.14 15.80
C ALA A 261 1.63 18.45 15.30
N VAL A 262 0.84 18.42 14.22
CA VAL A 262 0.25 19.64 13.62
C VAL A 262 -0.85 20.30 14.47
N VAL A 263 -1.18 19.72 15.61
CA VAL A 263 -2.07 20.33 16.63
C VAL A 263 -1.28 21.23 17.58
N ASP A 264 0.02 20.99 17.79
CA ASP A 264 0.86 21.73 18.74
C ASP A 264 2.09 22.37 18.03
N PRO A 265 2.17 23.72 18.01
CA PRO A 265 3.36 24.47 17.61
C PRO A 265 4.71 23.91 18.09
N ALA A 266 4.82 23.49 19.35
CA ALA A 266 6.08 23.01 19.91
C ALA A 266 6.46 21.62 19.36
N ALA A 267 5.47 20.76 19.14
CA ALA A 267 5.68 19.47 18.49
C ALA A 267 6.11 19.63 17.03
N VAL A 268 5.58 20.62 16.31
CA VAL A 268 6.06 20.97 14.96
C VAL A 268 7.53 21.39 15.00
N ASP A 269 7.91 22.31 15.90
CA ASP A 269 9.32 22.74 16.00
C ASP A 269 10.27 21.59 16.31
N SER A 270 9.86 20.68 17.20
CA SER A 270 10.62 19.49 17.53
C SER A 270 10.90 18.63 16.29
N LEU A 271 9.90 18.42 15.43
CA LEU A 271 10.09 17.71 14.17
C LEU A 271 10.91 18.50 13.14
N LEU A 272 10.82 19.83 13.12
CA LEU A 272 11.61 20.68 12.23
C LEU A 272 13.10 20.73 12.59
N ALA A 273 13.46 20.40 13.83
CA ALA A 273 14.84 20.27 14.24
C ALA A 273 15.56 19.04 13.62
N ASP A 274 14.81 18.07 13.08
CA ASP A 274 15.34 16.88 12.42
C ASP A 274 14.93 16.84 10.93
N GLU A 275 15.87 16.41 10.06
CA GLU A 275 15.62 16.37 8.61
C GLU A 275 14.49 15.38 8.25
N LEU A 276 14.41 14.25 8.95
CA LEU A 276 13.39 13.23 8.70
C LEU A 276 12.02 13.67 9.24
N GLY A 277 12.00 14.33 10.39
CA GLY A 277 10.81 15.01 10.92
C GLY A 277 10.28 16.07 9.96
N THR A 278 11.17 16.88 9.37
CA THR A 278 10.78 17.86 8.35
C THR A 278 10.22 17.20 7.10
N ARG A 279 10.84 16.12 6.61
CA ARG A 279 10.29 15.35 5.47
C ARG A 279 8.92 14.74 5.77
N LEU A 280 8.67 14.30 7.00
CA LEU A 280 7.35 13.79 7.42
C LEU A 280 6.28 14.89 7.35
N LEU A 281 6.58 16.08 7.88
CA LEU A 281 5.67 17.23 7.81
C LEU A 281 5.40 17.66 6.37
N LEU A 282 6.43 17.66 5.52
CA LEU A 282 6.29 17.92 4.08
C LEU A 282 5.43 16.86 3.39
N ALA A 283 5.61 15.58 3.71
CA ALA A 283 4.79 14.49 3.16
C ALA A 283 3.32 14.64 3.58
N TYR A 284 3.07 14.98 4.84
CA TYR A 284 1.73 15.24 5.37
C TYR A 284 1.06 16.40 4.63
N LEU A 285 1.71 17.57 4.57
CA LEU A 285 1.15 18.72 3.85
C LEU A 285 1.02 18.47 2.34
N TYR A 286 1.94 17.73 1.75
CA TYR A 286 1.91 17.46 0.31
C TYR A 286 0.70 16.60 -0.08
N SER A 287 0.22 15.73 0.81
CA SER A 287 -0.80 14.72 0.49
C SER A 287 -2.10 14.81 1.28
N ARG A 288 -2.13 15.59 2.37
CA ARG A 288 -3.26 15.63 3.33
C ARG A 288 -3.52 17.02 3.91
N TYR A 289 -3.21 18.09 3.16
CA TYR A 289 -3.44 19.46 3.65
C TYR A 289 -4.92 19.76 3.92
N ASN A 290 -5.82 19.05 3.24
CA ASN A 290 -7.26 19.15 3.42
C ASN A 290 -7.70 18.82 4.86
N GLU A 291 -6.94 18.03 5.62
CA GLU A 291 -7.20 17.76 7.04
C GLU A 291 -6.95 18.98 7.95
N LEU A 292 -6.32 20.04 7.43
CA LEU A 292 -6.12 21.31 8.15
C LEU A 292 -7.20 22.34 7.86
N ILE A 293 -8.13 22.04 6.94
CA ILE A 293 -9.27 22.87 6.63
C ILE A 293 -10.33 22.61 7.70
N GLU A 294 -10.84 23.67 8.32
CA GLU A 294 -11.93 23.53 9.29
C GLU A 294 -13.17 22.97 8.58
N PRO A 295 -13.80 21.92 9.12
CA PRO A 295 -15.04 21.41 8.56
C PRO A 295 -16.09 22.52 8.55
N ASP A 296 -16.61 22.83 7.38
CA ASP A 296 -17.76 23.71 7.26
C ASP A 296 -18.99 23.00 7.82
N PRO A 297 -19.61 23.49 8.90
CA PRO A 297 -20.76 22.83 9.53
C PRO A 297 -21.97 22.72 8.59
N ASP A 298 -22.05 23.58 7.57
CA ASP A 298 -23.14 23.58 6.58
C ASP A 298 -22.80 22.72 5.34
N ASN A 299 -21.58 22.16 5.27
CA ASN A 299 -21.13 21.34 4.15
C ASN A 299 -20.39 20.09 4.64
N GLU A 300 -21.17 19.02 4.87
CA GLU A 300 -20.72 17.71 5.39
C GLU A 300 -19.58 17.06 4.56
N TYR A 301 -19.45 17.44 3.28
CA TYR A 301 -18.36 17.01 2.41
C TYR A 301 -17.60 18.23 1.87
N PRO A 302 -16.50 18.67 2.51
CA PRO A 302 -15.65 19.68 1.92
C PRO A 302 -15.25 19.23 0.51
N SER A 303 -15.44 20.12 -0.46
CA SER A 303 -15.09 19.85 -1.85
C SER A 303 -13.64 19.36 -1.91
N TYR A 304 -13.38 18.31 -2.69
CA TYR A 304 -12.01 17.84 -2.98
C TYR A 304 -11.15 18.96 -3.59
N ASP A 305 -11.79 20.00 -4.14
CA ASP A 305 -11.17 21.18 -4.73
C ASP A 305 -11.05 22.36 -3.76
N ALA A 306 -11.22 22.15 -2.44
CA ALA A 306 -11.13 23.22 -1.46
C ALA A 306 -9.76 23.93 -1.55
N PRO A 307 -9.75 25.28 -1.58
CA PRO A 307 -8.51 26.03 -1.73
C PRO A 307 -7.57 25.74 -0.56
N ALA A 308 -6.28 25.65 -0.86
CA ALA A 308 -5.25 25.40 0.14
C ALA A 308 -4.81 26.71 0.83
N ASP A 309 -5.76 27.56 1.23
CA ASP A 309 -5.54 28.91 1.76
C ASP A 309 -5.93 29.08 3.23
N GLY A 310 -6.39 28.01 3.89
CA GLY A 310 -6.78 28.02 5.30
C GLY A 310 -5.63 28.47 6.24
N PRO A 311 -5.94 29.20 7.33
CA PRO A 311 -4.93 29.82 8.19
C PRO A 311 -3.98 28.81 8.85
N ARG A 312 -4.46 27.61 9.19
CA ARG A 312 -3.63 26.54 9.78
C ARG A 312 -2.59 26.01 8.79
N LEU A 313 -2.99 25.80 7.54
CA LEU A 313 -2.07 25.40 6.48
C LEU A 313 -1.04 26.48 6.22
N ILE A 314 -1.49 27.74 6.09
CA ILE A 314 -0.60 28.88 5.86
C ILE A 314 0.41 29.04 6.98
N ALA A 315 -0.01 28.95 8.24
CA ALA A 315 0.88 29.02 9.39
C ALA A 315 1.93 27.90 9.37
N LEU A 316 1.53 26.67 9.04
CA LEU A 316 2.46 25.54 8.97
C LEU A 316 3.42 25.68 7.77
N LEU A 317 2.94 26.14 6.62
CA LEU A 317 3.76 26.45 5.45
C LEU A 317 4.84 27.49 5.78
N ASP A 318 4.44 28.60 6.41
CA ASP A 318 5.36 29.68 6.81
C ASP A 318 6.39 29.21 7.82
N ARG A 319 5.97 28.37 8.77
CA ARG A 319 6.87 27.79 9.77
C ARG A 319 7.91 26.86 9.16
N ILE A 320 7.50 25.96 8.25
CA ILE A 320 8.44 25.09 7.53
C ILE A 320 9.37 25.91 6.63
N ALA A 321 8.85 26.95 5.97
CA ALA A 321 9.66 27.83 5.12
C ALA A 321 10.72 28.63 5.90
N ALA A 322 10.50 28.83 7.20
CA ALA A 322 11.46 29.47 8.10
C ALA A 322 12.47 28.48 8.72
N ALA A 323 12.34 27.17 8.47
CA ALA A 323 13.28 26.19 9.00
C ALA A 323 14.70 26.39 8.44
N PRO A 324 15.76 26.15 9.23
CA PRO A 324 17.15 26.39 8.81
C PRO A 324 17.55 25.63 7.54
N LYS A 325 16.95 24.45 7.33
CA LYS A 325 17.18 23.59 6.18
C LYS A 325 15.87 22.94 5.78
N ILE A 326 15.51 23.06 4.50
CA ILE A 326 14.31 22.45 3.94
C ILE A 326 14.75 21.30 3.03
N PRO A 327 14.62 20.03 3.46
CA PRO A 327 14.79 18.91 2.56
C PRO A 327 13.69 18.94 1.50
N ASP A 328 14.01 18.50 0.29
CA ASP A 328 13.02 18.33 -0.78
C ASP A 328 12.14 19.59 -1.02
N PRO A 329 12.75 20.75 -1.32
CA PRO A 329 12.05 22.03 -1.42
C PRO A 329 10.96 22.08 -2.51
N ASP A 330 10.96 21.14 -3.44
CA ASP A 330 9.92 20.97 -4.45
C ASP A 330 8.56 20.56 -3.86
N ARG A 331 8.55 19.80 -2.76
CA ARG A 331 7.31 19.48 -2.02
C ARG A 331 6.74 20.72 -1.35
N LEU A 332 7.58 21.54 -0.73
CA LEU A 332 7.15 22.82 -0.15
C LEU A 332 6.66 23.78 -1.24
N ALA A 333 7.34 23.81 -2.38
CA ALA A 333 6.91 24.57 -3.55
C ALA A 333 5.53 24.13 -4.07
N ALA A 334 5.25 22.83 -4.08
CA ALA A 334 3.95 22.28 -4.45
C ALA A 334 2.82 22.72 -3.52
N ILE A 335 3.09 22.75 -2.21
CA ILE A 335 2.14 23.24 -1.22
C ILE A 335 1.92 24.74 -1.39
N ALA A 336 2.98 25.53 -1.52
CA ALA A 336 2.89 26.97 -1.77
C ALA A 336 2.12 27.30 -3.06
N TYR A 337 2.31 26.51 -4.12
CA TYR A 337 1.56 26.66 -5.37
C TYR A 337 0.06 26.45 -5.17
N ARG A 338 -0.33 25.38 -4.45
CA ARG A 338 -1.75 25.10 -4.14
C ARG A 338 -2.36 26.17 -3.23
N ALA A 339 -1.55 26.76 -2.36
CA ALA A 339 -1.94 27.88 -1.50
C ALA A 339 -2.01 29.24 -2.22
N GLY A 340 -1.83 29.27 -3.55
CA GLY A 340 -1.85 30.51 -4.33
C GLY A 340 -0.60 31.38 -4.20
N ARG A 341 0.43 30.92 -3.48
CA ARG A 341 1.68 31.64 -3.25
C ARG A 341 2.69 31.37 -4.36
N PHE A 342 2.34 31.77 -5.58
CA PHE A 342 3.08 31.43 -6.79
C PHE A 342 4.51 31.96 -6.80
N GLU A 343 4.77 33.15 -6.25
CA GLU A 343 6.12 33.70 -6.15
C GLU A 343 7.01 32.84 -5.23
N GLN A 344 6.49 32.46 -4.06
CA GLN A 344 7.19 31.57 -3.12
C GLN A 344 7.42 30.20 -3.75
N ALA A 345 6.41 29.63 -4.43
CA ALA A 345 6.54 28.37 -5.16
C ALA A 345 7.63 28.44 -6.24
N GLY A 346 7.70 29.54 -7.00
CA GLY A 346 8.71 29.77 -8.01
C GLY A 346 10.13 29.84 -7.42
N LYS A 347 10.31 30.55 -6.30
CA LYS A 347 11.60 30.63 -5.59
C LYS A 347 12.05 29.26 -5.06
N LEU A 348 11.14 28.49 -4.46
CA LEU A 348 11.44 27.17 -3.91
C LEU A 348 11.73 26.11 -4.99
N ALA A 349 11.05 26.20 -6.14
CA ALA A 349 11.30 25.30 -7.27
C ALA A 349 12.53 25.71 -8.10
N ALA A 350 13.02 26.95 -7.95
CA ALA A 350 14.18 27.44 -8.69
C ALA A 350 15.44 26.65 -8.31
N GLY A 351 16.16 26.15 -9.31
CA GLY A 351 17.40 25.39 -9.11
C GLY A 351 17.22 23.94 -8.68
N VAL A 352 15.99 23.49 -8.40
CA VAL A 352 15.70 22.10 -7.99
C VAL A 352 15.51 21.22 -9.23
N GLN A 353 16.31 20.15 -9.33
CA GLN A 353 16.34 19.25 -10.48
C GLN A 353 15.54 17.97 -10.19
N THR A 354 14.25 18.13 -9.92
CA THR A 354 13.32 17.01 -9.71
C THR A 354 12.16 17.06 -10.70
N PRO A 355 11.48 15.92 -10.95
CA PRO A 355 10.32 15.90 -11.85
C PRO A 355 9.18 16.79 -11.35
N LEU A 356 8.99 16.87 -10.03
CA LEU A 356 8.00 17.74 -9.40
C LEU A 356 8.36 19.23 -9.57
N ALA A 357 9.63 19.61 -9.37
CA ALA A 357 10.07 20.99 -9.62
C ALA A 357 9.91 21.40 -11.09
N ALA A 358 10.21 20.50 -12.02
CA ALA A 358 9.97 20.75 -13.45
C ALA A 358 8.47 20.91 -13.76
N TRP A 359 7.61 20.09 -13.15
CA TRP A 359 6.16 20.23 -13.28
C TRP A 359 5.66 21.57 -12.71
N LEU A 360 6.17 21.98 -11.56
CA LEU A 360 5.87 23.28 -10.96
C LEU A 360 6.27 24.46 -11.83
N ARG A 361 7.51 24.44 -12.37
CA ARG A 361 7.97 25.43 -13.35
C ARG A 361 7.04 25.49 -14.56
N ALA A 362 6.57 24.34 -15.05
CA ALA A 362 5.63 24.29 -16.17
C ALA A 362 4.27 24.93 -15.82
N LYS A 363 3.76 24.65 -14.61
CA LYS A 363 2.50 25.20 -14.11
C LYS A 363 2.58 26.72 -13.92
N LEU A 364 3.67 27.23 -13.34
CA LEU A 364 3.92 28.67 -13.19
C LEU A 364 4.02 29.36 -14.56
N ALA A 365 4.82 28.84 -15.49
CA ALA A 365 4.94 29.38 -16.84
C ALA A 365 3.58 29.40 -17.59
N LEU A 366 2.76 28.37 -17.40
CA LEU A 366 1.41 28.31 -17.98
C LEU A 366 0.50 29.43 -17.43
N ARG A 367 0.63 29.77 -16.14
CA ARG A 367 -0.13 30.87 -15.52
C ARG A 367 0.30 32.22 -16.06
N ASP A 368 1.59 32.39 -16.35
CA ASP A 368 2.17 33.62 -16.90
C ASP A 368 1.99 33.74 -18.43
N GLY A 369 1.32 32.78 -19.07
CA GLY A 369 1.10 32.76 -20.52
C GLY A 369 2.34 32.37 -21.34
N GLN A 370 3.40 31.88 -20.69
CA GLN A 370 4.68 31.51 -21.31
C GLN A 370 4.64 30.06 -21.82
N LEU A 371 3.90 29.83 -22.91
CA LEU A 371 3.60 28.48 -23.41
C LEU A 371 4.84 27.65 -23.80
N ASP A 372 5.84 28.27 -24.40
CA ASP A 372 7.08 27.57 -24.80
C ASP A 372 7.89 27.11 -23.59
N LEU A 373 7.99 27.95 -22.57
CA LEU A 373 8.65 27.62 -21.30
C LEU A 373 7.88 26.54 -20.55
N ALA A 374 6.54 26.62 -20.54
CA ALA A 374 5.69 25.59 -19.98
C ALA A 374 5.90 24.23 -20.67
N ALA A 375 5.89 24.21 -22.01
CA ALA A 375 6.10 23.00 -22.80
C ALA A 375 7.48 22.37 -22.54
N ALA A 376 8.54 23.18 -22.49
CA ALA A 376 9.89 22.71 -22.18
C ALA A 376 9.99 22.08 -20.78
N ALA A 377 9.40 22.74 -19.77
CA ALA A 377 9.40 22.25 -18.39
C ALA A 377 8.54 20.98 -18.23
N TYR A 378 7.39 20.87 -18.91
CA TYR A 378 6.62 19.62 -18.96
C TYR A 378 7.42 18.48 -19.60
N ALA A 379 8.14 18.76 -20.70
CA ALA A 379 8.97 17.77 -21.36
C ALA A 379 10.13 17.29 -20.46
N GLU A 380 10.66 18.17 -19.62
CA GLU A 380 11.64 17.82 -18.58
C GLU A 380 11.02 16.88 -17.52
N ALA A 381 9.89 17.26 -16.94
CA ALA A 381 9.16 16.43 -15.96
C ALA A 381 8.81 15.05 -16.54
N ALA A 382 8.35 14.99 -17.79
CA ALA A 382 7.99 13.77 -18.49
C ALA A 382 9.14 12.75 -18.63
N ARG A 383 10.41 13.20 -18.61
CA ARG A 383 11.58 12.29 -18.71
C ARG A 383 11.66 11.31 -17.54
N ALA A 384 11.15 11.68 -16.37
CA ALA A 384 11.15 10.85 -15.18
C ALA A 384 10.16 9.67 -15.26
N PHE A 385 9.12 9.79 -16.08
CA PHE A 385 8.12 8.75 -16.31
C PHE A 385 8.53 7.78 -17.42
N ARG A 386 9.73 7.91 -17.99
CA ARG A 386 10.21 6.98 -19.00
C ARG A 386 10.30 5.60 -18.35
N PRO A 387 9.64 4.58 -18.92
CA PRO A 387 9.82 3.22 -18.42
C PRO A 387 11.30 2.91 -18.48
N THR A 388 11.89 2.58 -17.33
CA THR A 388 13.15 1.85 -17.28
C THR A 388 12.95 0.68 -18.23
N LYS A 389 13.85 0.53 -19.22
CA LYS A 389 13.70 -0.45 -20.30
C LYS A 389 13.22 -1.77 -19.71
N CYS A 390 11.93 -2.07 -19.89
CA CYS A 390 11.41 -3.39 -19.67
C CYS A 390 12.29 -4.29 -20.53
N GLY A 391 12.94 -5.29 -19.90
CA GLY A 391 13.90 -6.15 -20.56
C GLY A 391 13.36 -6.56 -21.93
N ALA A 392 14.17 -6.39 -22.97
CA ALA A 392 13.82 -6.60 -24.36
C ALA A 392 13.16 -7.97 -24.60
N ARG A 393 11.84 -8.06 -24.40
CA ARG A 393 11.01 -9.24 -24.65
C ARG A 393 9.52 -8.92 -24.74
N CYS A 394 9.17 -7.70 -25.11
CA CYS A 394 7.89 -7.42 -25.74
C CYS A 394 8.16 -6.84 -27.13
N ARG A 395 8.71 -7.68 -28.02
CA ARG A 395 8.52 -7.44 -29.45
C ARG A 395 7.06 -7.74 -29.73
N SER A 396 6.36 -6.73 -30.22
CA SER A 396 5.07 -6.84 -30.88
C SER A 396 5.00 -8.13 -31.70
N ALA A 397 4.01 -8.97 -31.40
CA ALA A 397 3.60 -10.00 -32.33
C ALA A 397 3.19 -9.29 -33.63
N PRO A 398 3.79 -9.60 -34.79
CA PRO A 398 3.27 -9.09 -36.05
C PRO A 398 1.90 -9.73 -36.28
N SER A 399 0.88 -8.89 -36.43
CA SER A 399 -0.43 -9.29 -36.92
C SER A 399 -0.26 -9.95 -38.29
N THR A 400 -0.49 -11.25 -38.34
CA THR A 400 -0.59 -11.99 -39.60
C THR A 400 -1.88 -11.59 -40.32
N THR A 401 -1.79 -10.59 -41.19
CA THR A 401 -2.71 -10.42 -42.31
C THR A 401 -1.88 -10.32 -43.58
N THR A 402 -1.42 -11.47 -44.08
CA THR A 402 -0.86 -11.59 -45.43
C THR A 402 -1.97 -12.04 -46.36
N ALA A 403 -2.54 -11.09 -47.12
CA ALA A 403 -3.13 -11.39 -48.41
C ALA A 403 -2.01 -11.46 -49.46
N SER A 404 -2.14 -12.43 -50.36
CA SER A 404 -1.12 -12.97 -51.26
C SER A 404 -0.50 -11.97 -52.24
N ARG A 405 0.81 -12.13 -52.49
CA ARG A 405 1.34 -12.16 -53.86
C ARG A 405 2.58 -13.05 -53.97
N SER A 406 2.46 -14.05 -54.83
CA SER A 406 3.42 -15.12 -55.10
C SER A 406 4.47 -14.74 -56.14
N SER A 407 5.72 -15.15 -55.92
CA SER A 407 6.59 -15.80 -56.93
C SER A 407 7.83 -16.34 -56.20
N ARG A 408 7.97 -17.68 -56.08
CA ARG A 408 8.93 -18.55 -56.81
C ARG A 408 10.40 -18.13 -56.56
N THR A 409 11.33 -18.98 -56.09
CA THR A 409 11.51 -20.42 -56.30
C THR A 409 12.65 -20.96 -55.42
N ALA A 410 12.53 -22.24 -55.01
CA ALA A 410 13.59 -23.25 -54.74
C ALA A 410 14.69 -22.94 -53.70
N GLY A 411 15.12 -23.81 -52.78
CA GLY A 411 14.82 -25.21 -52.49
C GLY A 411 15.74 -25.63 -51.33
N CYS A 412 15.16 -26.09 -50.22
CA CYS A 412 15.88 -26.50 -49.01
C CYS A 412 16.17 -28.02 -49.04
N ARG A 413 17.43 -28.43 -48.85
CA ARG A 413 17.78 -29.79 -48.40
C ARG A 413 17.82 -29.81 -46.86
N ARG A 414 16.98 -30.68 -46.29
CA ARG A 414 16.89 -31.01 -44.86
C ARG A 414 17.93 -32.06 -44.46
N ARG A 415 18.33 -32.04 -43.18
CA ARG A 415 18.35 -33.22 -42.28
C ARG A 415 18.23 -32.80 -40.80
N PRO A 416 17.78 -33.70 -39.89
CA PRO A 416 16.76 -33.36 -38.88
C PRO A 416 17.19 -33.63 -37.42
N ALA A 417 16.47 -33.04 -36.47
CA ALA A 417 16.43 -33.51 -35.08
C ALA A 417 14.97 -33.78 -34.66
N ARG A 418 14.78 -34.96 -34.05
CA ARG A 418 13.51 -35.59 -33.69
C ARG A 418 13.03 -35.11 -32.32
N TRP A 419 11.73 -34.90 -32.13
CA TRP A 419 11.07 -35.07 -30.83
C TRP A 419 9.74 -35.81 -31.02
N ARG A 420 9.52 -36.80 -30.14
CA ARG A 420 8.38 -37.73 -30.12
C ARG A 420 7.14 -37.08 -29.49
N CYS A 421 5.96 -37.49 -29.95
CA CYS A 421 4.65 -37.16 -29.38
C CYS A 421 4.01 -38.36 -28.68
N ARG A 422 2.95 -38.04 -27.89
CA ARG A 422 1.84 -38.83 -27.29
C ARG A 422 2.01 -39.08 -25.78
N ALA A 423 0.99 -38.96 -24.91
CA ALA A 423 -0.46 -38.71 -25.02
C ALA A 423 -0.95 -38.13 -23.66
N ALA A 424 -1.79 -37.08 -23.63
CA ALA A 424 -3.26 -37.07 -23.44
C ALA A 424 -3.79 -37.70 -22.13
N THR A 425 -4.54 -36.93 -21.32
CA THR A 425 -5.90 -37.23 -20.76
C THR A 425 -6.42 -36.10 -19.83
N ILE A 426 -7.44 -35.37 -20.32
CA ILE A 426 -8.68 -34.87 -19.66
C ILE A 426 -8.63 -33.92 -18.44
N CYS A 427 -9.11 -32.67 -18.64
CA CYS A 427 -9.69 -31.82 -17.58
C CYS A 427 -11.21 -31.65 -17.81
N ARG A 428 -12.01 -31.81 -16.74
CA ARG A 428 -13.46 -31.52 -16.68
C ARG A 428 -13.71 -30.02 -16.45
N PRO A 429 -14.83 -29.44 -16.95
CA PRO A 429 -15.20 -28.06 -16.65
C PRO A 429 -15.90 -27.94 -15.28
N TRP A 430 -15.41 -27.04 -14.43
CA TRP A 430 -16.07 -26.61 -13.20
C TRP A 430 -17.27 -25.70 -13.52
N LYS A 431 -18.42 -26.03 -12.95
CA LYS A 431 -19.63 -25.20 -12.94
C LYS A 431 -19.51 -24.17 -11.82
N CYS A 432 -19.47 -22.88 -12.15
CA CYS A 432 -19.72 -21.81 -11.19
C CYS A 432 -21.20 -21.84 -10.77
N SER A 433 -21.43 -22.03 -9.48
CA SER A 433 -22.76 -21.93 -8.85
C SER A 433 -22.72 -20.71 -7.93
N MET A 434 -23.45 -19.65 -8.28
CA MET A 434 -23.60 -18.46 -7.42
C MET A 434 -24.57 -18.76 -6.27
N PRO A 435 -24.23 -18.47 -5.00
CA PRO A 435 -25.21 -18.41 -3.93
C PRO A 435 -25.95 -17.06 -3.96
N ARG A 436 -27.27 -17.13 -3.69
CA ARG A 436 -28.20 -16.00 -3.65
C ARG A 436 -27.84 -15.02 -2.53
N GLN A 437 -27.96 -13.73 -2.83
CA GLN A 437 -27.95 -12.63 -1.87
C GLN A 437 -29.08 -12.82 -0.85
N THR A 438 -28.72 -12.92 0.43
CA THR A 438 -29.63 -12.69 1.55
C THR A 438 -29.37 -11.29 2.11
N SER A 439 -30.41 -10.47 2.07
CA SER A 439 -30.46 -9.11 2.62
C SER A 439 -30.17 -9.10 4.13
N ILE A 440 -29.17 -8.32 4.56
CA ILE A 440 -28.96 -7.98 5.97
C ILE A 440 -29.36 -6.50 6.13
N GLY A 441 -30.35 -6.27 7.00
CA GLY A 441 -30.85 -4.93 7.36
C GLY A 441 -29.89 -4.14 8.25
N PRO A 442 -30.21 -2.88 8.58
CA PRO A 442 -29.25 -1.91 9.12
C PRO A 442 -28.87 -2.22 10.57
N MET A 443 -27.57 -2.10 10.87
CA MET A 443 -27.04 -2.13 12.24
C MET A 443 -27.31 -0.79 12.97
N PRO A 444 -27.55 -0.81 14.30
CA PRO A 444 -27.74 0.39 15.11
C PRO A 444 -26.40 1.10 15.45
N PRO A 445 -26.44 2.40 15.79
CA PRO A 445 -25.23 3.20 16.04
C PRO A 445 -24.63 2.92 17.42
N THR A 446 -23.31 2.72 17.47
CA THR A 446 -22.52 2.70 18.70
C THR A 446 -22.07 4.12 19.07
N SER A 447 -22.58 4.65 20.18
CA SER A 447 -22.14 5.92 20.77
C SER A 447 -20.82 5.79 21.53
N PRO A 448 -20.04 6.89 21.65
CA PRO A 448 -18.72 6.93 22.30
C PRO A 448 -18.80 7.29 23.78
N SER A 449 -18.00 6.63 24.62
CA SER A 449 -17.68 7.05 26.00
C SER A 449 -16.34 6.42 26.39
N ALA A 450 -15.49 6.96 27.25
CA ALA A 450 -15.29 8.28 27.82
C ALA A 450 -13.97 8.17 28.59
N TRP A 451 -12.91 8.91 28.25
CA TRP A 451 -11.74 9.08 29.13
C TRP A 451 -11.24 10.51 29.03
N SER A 452 -11.86 11.38 29.83
CA SER A 452 -11.31 12.66 30.25
C SER A 452 -11.54 12.80 31.76
N ALA A 453 -10.51 13.31 32.45
CA ALA A 453 -10.47 13.74 33.85
C ALA A 453 -10.08 12.69 34.92
N ARG A 454 -8.80 12.73 35.31
CA ARG A 454 -8.45 13.30 36.62
C ARG A 454 -7.00 13.80 36.64
N ARG A 455 -6.87 15.13 36.63
CA ARG A 455 -5.76 15.85 37.23
C ARG A 455 -6.07 15.99 38.72
N ASN A 456 -5.13 15.58 39.56
CA ASN A 456 -4.67 16.31 40.75
C ASN A 456 -3.25 15.84 41.04
#